data_AF-A0A349KPZ8-F1
#
_entry.id   AF-A0A349KPZ8-F1
#
_cell.length_a   1.000
_cell.length_b   1.000
_cell.length_c   1.000
_cell.angle_alpha   90.00
_cell.angle_beta   90.00
_cell.angle_gamma   90.00
#
_symmetry.space_group_name_H-M   'P 1'
#
loop_
_entity.id
_entity.type
_entity.pdbx_description
1 polymer ?
#
loop_
_entity_poly.entity_id
_entity_poly.type
_entity_poly.pdbx_seq_one_letter_code
_entity_poly.pdbx_strand_id
1 'polypeptide(L)' 'DGRAEASFYEFRNSGRLLAVAVADELNDGLSAIYTFFDTDEQSRALGVFAVLWLVGEAQAQNLEFLYLGYWIKQ' A
#
# COMPACT_ATOMS: atom_id res chain seq x y z
N ASP A 1 -14.06 -16.70 -11.89
CA ASP A 1 -12.63 -16.46 -12.18
C ASP A 1 -12.23 -15.05 -11.74
N GLY A 2 -12.49 -14.73 -10.47
CA GLY A 2 -12.40 -13.37 -9.95
C GLY A 2 -10.94 -13.01 -9.70
N ARG A 3 -10.44 -11.97 -10.37
CA ARG A 3 -9.22 -11.29 -9.94
C ARG A 3 -9.44 -10.83 -8.50
N ALA A 4 -8.43 -10.99 -7.65
CA ALA A 4 -8.40 -10.29 -6.36
C ALA A 4 -8.65 -8.81 -6.64
N GLU A 5 -9.62 -8.21 -5.95
CA GLU A 5 -9.94 -6.80 -6.12
C GLU A 5 -8.82 -5.99 -5.45
N ALA A 6 -8.28 -5.01 -6.17
CA ALA A 6 -7.25 -4.16 -5.60
C ALA A 6 -7.83 -3.37 -4.40
N SER A 7 -7.16 -3.45 -3.26
CA SER A 7 -7.49 -2.67 -2.08
C SER A 7 -6.90 -1.27 -2.18
N PHE A 8 -7.68 -0.28 -1.75
CA PHE A 8 -7.29 1.13 -1.72
C PHE A 8 -7.22 1.60 -0.26
N TYR A 9 -6.02 1.96 0.20
CA TYR A 9 -5.79 2.47 1.54
C TYR A 9 -5.60 3.98 1.49
N GLU A 10 -6.60 4.73 1.96
CA GLU A 10 -6.59 6.18 1.96
C GLU A 10 -6.01 6.76 3.25
N PHE A 11 -5.04 7.67 3.10
CA PHE A 11 -4.45 8.42 4.20
C PHE A 11 -4.95 9.85 4.18
N ARG A 12 -5.78 10.21 5.16
CA ARG A 12 -6.44 11.51 5.26
C ARG A 12 -5.97 12.29 6.48
N ASN A 13 -5.85 13.60 6.33
CA ASN A 13 -5.62 14.53 7.42
C ASN A 13 -6.73 15.59 7.42
N SER A 14 -7.49 15.68 8.52
CA SER A 14 -8.64 16.60 8.64
C SER A 14 -9.60 16.53 7.44
N GLY A 15 -9.85 15.33 6.92
CA GLY A 15 -10.73 15.07 5.77
C GLY A 15 -10.08 15.23 4.40
N ARG A 16 -8.93 15.92 4.28
CA ARG A 16 -8.16 16.03 3.04
C ARG A 16 -7.42 14.72 2.77
N LEU A 17 -7.58 14.17 1.57
CA LEU A 17 -6.82 13.03 1.09
C LEU A 17 -5.38 13.46 0.79
N LEU A 18 -4.41 12.82 1.43
CA LEU A 18 -2.98 13.13 1.28
C LEU A 18 -2.23 12.05 0.52
N ALA A 19 -2.63 10.78 0.68
CA ALA A 19 -2.01 9.67 -0.02
C ALA A 19 -2.97 8.50 -0.17
N VAL A 20 -2.70 7.64 -1.14
CA VAL A 20 -3.35 6.35 -1.32
C VAL A 20 -2.31 5.30 -1.67
N ALA A 21 -2.37 4.17 -0.99
CA ALA A 21 -1.67 2.96 -1.39
C ALA A 21 -2.66 1.99 -2.06
N VAL A 22 -2.26 1.45 -3.20
CA VAL A 22 -3.02 0.43 -3.94
C VAL A 22 -2.26 -0.88 -3.81
N ALA A 23 -2.93 -1.92 -3.31
CA ALA A 23 -2.33 -3.23 -3.17
C ALA A 23 -3.32 -4.35 -3.53
N ASP A 24 -2.81 -5.42 -4.13
CA ASP A 24 -3.55 -6.66 -4.28
C ASP A 24 -3.34 -7.53 -3.04
N GLU A 25 -4.38 -8.24 -2.63
CA GLU A 25 -4.30 -9.26 -1.59
C GLU A 25 -3.96 -10.62 -2.23
N LEU A 26 -2.91 -11.25 -1.70
CA LEU A 26 -2.46 -12.59 -2.09
C LEU A 26 -2.70 -13.54 -0.90
N ASN A 27 -2.60 -14.85 -1.16
CA ASN A 27 -2.79 -15.85 -0.11
C ASN A 27 -1.75 -15.77 1.02
N ASP A 28 -0.58 -15.20 0.76
CA ASP A 28 0.58 -15.15 1.67
C ASP A 28 1.09 -13.73 1.93
N GLY A 29 0.45 -12.70 1.34
CA GLY A 29 0.97 -11.35 1.43
C GLY A 29 0.11 -10.28 0.78
N LEU A 30 0.50 -9.03 1.02
CA LEU A 30 0.03 -7.88 0.25
C LEU A 30 1.02 -7.57 -0.86
N SER A 31 0.53 -7.24 -2.05
CA SER A 31 1.35 -6.81 -3.18
C SER A 31 1.09 -5.35 -3.49
N ALA A 32 2.00 -4.47 -3.07
CA ALA A 32 1.91 -3.04 -3.36
C ALA A 32 2.12 -2.79 -4.85
N ILE A 33 1.16 -2.08 -5.47
CA ILE A 33 1.14 -1.79 -6.90
C ILE A 33 1.55 -0.35 -7.15
N TYR A 34 0.83 0.60 -6.53
CA TYR A 34 1.03 2.03 -6.69
C TYR A 34 0.88 2.74 -5.35
N THR A 35 1.66 3.80 -5.16
CA THR A 35 1.41 4.77 -4.09
C THR A 35 1.42 6.16 -4.72
N PHE A 36 0.32 6.90 -4.55
CA PHE A 36 0.23 8.29 -4.95
C PHE A 36 0.02 9.16 -3.72
N PHE A 37 0.69 10.30 -3.69
CA PHE A 37 0.71 11.18 -2.53
C PHE A 37 0.89 12.63 -2.93
N ASP A 38 0.46 13.52 -2.05
CA ASP A 38 0.57 14.96 -2.24
C ASP A 38 2.04 15.41 -2.10
N THR A 39 2.58 15.99 -3.17
CA THR A 39 3.99 16.41 -3.24
C THR A 39 4.28 17.65 -2.41
N ASP A 40 3.26 18.42 -2.01
CA ASP A 40 3.43 19.57 -1.14
C ASP A 40 3.62 19.15 0.33
N GLU A 41 3.34 17.89 0.66
CA GLU A 41 3.45 17.31 1.99
C GLU A 41 4.75 16.47 2.18
N GLN A 42 5.81 16.79 1.43
CA GLN A 42 7.08 16.04 1.45
C GLN A 42 7.68 15.83 2.85
N SER A 43 7.52 16.79 3.76
CA SER A 43 8.03 16.72 5.13
C SER A 43 7.45 15.55 5.95
N ARG A 44 6.32 14.96 5.50
CA ARG A 44 5.68 13.81 6.13
C ARG A 44 6.18 12.46 5.61
N ALA A 45 6.96 12.44 4.53
CA ALA A 45 7.44 11.22 3.87
C ALA A 45 6.31 10.21 3.59
N LEU A 46 5.21 10.67 2.97
CA LEU A 46 3.97 9.89 2.80
C LEU A 46 4.17 8.53 2.09
N GLY A 47 5.12 8.42 1.17
CA GLY A 47 5.46 7.13 0.55
C GLY A 47 6.08 6.13 1.53
N VAL A 48 6.99 6.59 2.41
CA VAL A 48 7.56 5.75 3.48
C VAL A 48 6.48 5.35 4.47
N PHE A 49 5.63 6.30 4.84
CA PHE A 49 4.50 6.03 5.72
C PHE A 49 3.57 4.95 5.15
N ALA A 50 3.23 5.01 3.86
CA ALA A 50 2.40 4.01 3.20
C ALA A 50 3.01 2.60 3.26
N VAL A 51 4.32 2.46 3.04
CA VAL A 51 5.02 1.17 3.17
C VAL A 51 4.94 0.64 4.59
N LEU A 52 5.25 1.47 5.60
CA LEU A 52 5.19 1.06 7.00
C LEU A 52 3.77 0.69 7.43
N TRP A 53 2.78 1.41 6.92
CA TRP A 53 1.39 1.10 7.16
C TRP A 53 1.00 -0.26 6.56
N LEU A 54 1.40 -0.55 5.32
CA LEU A 54 1.16 -1.85 4.68
C LEU A 54 1.86 -3.00 5.41
N VAL A 55 3.02 -2.78 6.02
CA VAL A 55 3.66 -3.77 6.90
C VAL A 55 2.76 -4.07 8.10
N GLY A 56 2.23 -3.03 8.76
CA GLY A 56 1.31 -3.18 9.87
C GLY A 56 0.01 -3.88 9.46
N GLU A 57 -0.51 -3.57 8.27
CA GLU A 57 -1.71 -4.20 7.72
C GLU A 57 -1.49 -5.69 7.44
N ALA A 58 -0.37 -6.05 6.78
CA ALA A 58 -0.01 -7.45 6.56
C ALA A 58 0.09 -8.22 7.90
N GLN A 59 0.71 -7.62 8.91
CA GLN A 59 0.79 -8.21 10.26
C GLN A 59 -0.60 -8.38 10.90
N ALA A 60 -1.48 -7.39 10.79
CA ALA A 60 -2.83 -7.46 11.34
C ALA A 60 -3.67 -8.56 10.68
N GLN A 61 -3.42 -8.83 9.40
CA GLN A 61 -4.05 -9.91 8.65
C GLN A 61 -3.37 -11.28 8.82
N ASN A 62 -2.27 -11.37 9.60
CA ASN A 62 -1.42 -12.56 9.74
C ASN A 62 -0.82 -13.05 8.41
N LEU A 63 -0.52 -12.12 7.50
CA LEU A 63 0.18 -12.39 6.26
C LEU A 63 1.70 -12.37 6.49
N GLU A 64 2.42 -13.24 5.78
CA GLU A 64 3.86 -13.42 5.98
C GLU A 64 4.68 -12.38 5.22
N PHE A 65 4.17 -11.89 4.09
CA PHE A 65 4.92 -11.03 3.18
C PHE A 65 4.22 -9.72 2.83
N LEU A 66 5.06 -8.70 2.58
CA LEU A 66 4.69 -7.50 1.83
C LEU A 66 5.60 -7.43 0.61
N TYR A 67 5.03 -7.56 -0.58
CA TYR A 67 5.73 -7.41 -1.85
C TYR A 67 5.66 -5.95 -2.31
N LEU A 68 6.81 -5.29 -2.46
CA LEU A 68 6.90 -3.87 -2.84
C LEU A 68 6.99 -3.65 -4.35
N GLY A 69 6.40 -4.57 -5.13
CA GLY A 69 6.42 -4.57 -6.58
C GLY A 69 6.80 -5.93 -7.14
N TYR A 70 6.47 -6.12 -8.42
CA TYR A 70 6.74 -7.36 -9.12
C TYR A 70 8.18 -7.43 -9.62
N TRP A 71 8.79 -8.59 -9.40
CA TRP A 71 10.00 -8.94 -10.14
C TRP A 71 9.62 -9.44 -11.53
N ILE A 72 9.99 -8.68 -12.56
CA ILE A 72 9.81 -9.09 -13.96
C ILE A 72 11.08 -9.84 -14.39
N LYS A 73 10.98 -11.17 -14.49
CA LYS A 73 12.04 -11.99 -15.07
C LYS A 73 12.12 -11.74 -16.58
N GLN A 74 13.31 -11.38 -17.06
CA GLN A 74 13.63 -11.15 -18.47
C GLN A 74 13.77 -12.46 -19.24
#